data_AF-A0A2H3CFB5-F1
#
_entry.id   AF-A0A2H3CFB5-F1
#
_cell.length_a   1.000
_cell.length_b   1.000
_cell.length_c   1.000
_cell.angle_alpha   90.00
_cell.angle_beta   90.00
_cell.angle_gamma   90.00
#
_symmetry.space_group_name_H-M   'P 1'
#
loop_
_entity.id
_entity.type
_entity.pdbx_description
1 polymer ?
#
loop_
_entity_poly.entity_id
_entity_poly.type
_entity_poly.pdbx_seq_one_letter_code
_entity_poly.pdbx_strand_id
1 'polypeptide(L)'
;LPEPFRMYAIVMRFWWEQEAELASKYTLCLSLYEGQHQNVLRRILTCSLVKLFAFHRKWWDEFGEDIEWDAGYRECGNSVDVSVWTALVWKIFSDMDARTPGVRPFSMEIKEWPEKDVCWPEKYLGCRNFAHDRLEVLERVRNSRAELSDIVQTLVRAVRYPSGFR
;
A
#
# COMPACT_ATOMS: atom_id res chain seq x y z
N LEU A 1 7.91 -14.90 -0.59
CA LEU A 1 7.59 -15.81 -1.71
C LEU A 1 8.18 -15.24 -2.98
N PRO A 2 8.81 -16.04 -3.87
CA PRO A 2 9.63 -15.49 -4.95
C PRO A 2 8.85 -14.71 -6.03
N GLU A 3 7.59 -15.04 -6.30
CA GLU A 3 6.83 -14.44 -7.42
C GLU A 3 5.31 -14.32 -7.11
N PRO A 4 4.86 -13.26 -6.41
CA PRO A 4 3.45 -13.08 -6.02
C PRO A 4 2.44 -13.17 -7.17
N PHE A 5 2.73 -12.58 -8.34
CA PHE A 5 1.85 -12.67 -9.51
C PHE A 5 1.67 -14.09 -10.03
N ARG A 6 2.71 -14.92 -9.98
CA ARG A 6 2.59 -16.33 -10.38
C ARG A 6 1.74 -17.12 -9.40
N MET A 7 1.89 -16.85 -8.11
CA MET A 7 1.06 -17.47 -7.08
C MET A 7 -0.41 -17.11 -7.28
N TYR A 8 -0.72 -15.82 -7.46
CA TYR A 8 -2.07 -15.36 -7.80
C TYR A 8 -2.63 -16.04 -9.06
N ALA A 9 -1.81 -16.16 -10.11
CA ALA A 9 -2.20 -16.84 -11.35
C ALA A 9 -2.58 -18.32 -11.12
N ILE A 10 -1.83 -19.04 -10.27
CA ILE A 10 -2.05 -20.45 -9.97
C ILE A 10 -3.34 -20.61 -9.15
N VAL A 11 -3.50 -19.89 -8.04
CA VAL A 11 -4.67 -20.02 -7.16
C VAL A 11 -5.97 -19.68 -7.90
N MET A 12 -5.93 -18.67 -8.78
CA MET A 12 -7.08 -18.30 -9.60
C MET A 12 -7.47 -19.38 -10.62
N ARG A 13 -6.55 -20.22 -11.07
CA ARG A 13 -6.88 -21.36 -11.97
C ARG A 13 -7.61 -22.48 -11.24
N PHE A 14 -7.36 -22.64 -9.94
CA PHE A 14 -8.01 -23.66 -9.10
C PHE A 14 -9.23 -23.12 -8.34
N TRP A 15 -9.57 -21.83 -8.52
CA TRP A 15 -10.73 -21.17 -7.92
C TRP A 15 -10.67 -21.19 -6.39
N TRP A 16 -9.46 -21.14 -5.86
CA TRP A 16 -9.17 -21.02 -4.43
C TRP A 16 -9.34 -19.56 -4.03
N GLU A 17 -10.58 -19.14 -3.77
CA GLU A 17 -10.93 -17.73 -3.60
C GLU A 17 -10.24 -17.10 -2.38
N GLN A 18 -10.14 -17.83 -1.27
CA GLN A 18 -9.48 -17.37 -0.05
C GLN A 18 -7.98 -17.16 -0.29
N GLU A 19 -7.33 -18.12 -0.95
CA GLU A 19 -5.92 -18.07 -1.33
C GLU A 19 -5.66 -17.03 -2.42
N ALA A 20 -6.65 -16.73 -3.27
CA ALA A 20 -6.56 -15.69 -4.28
C ALA A 20 -6.64 -14.28 -3.69
N GLU A 21 -7.60 -14.03 -2.79
CA GLU A 21 -7.68 -12.78 -2.03
C GLU A 21 -6.40 -12.55 -1.23
N LEU A 22 -5.90 -13.64 -0.65
CA LEU A 22 -4.67 -13.62 0.07
C LEU A 22 -3.48 -13.34 -0.85
N ALA A 23 -3.32 -14.06 -1.96
CA ALA A 23 -2.26 -13.85 -2.93
C ALA A 23 -2.29 -12.44 -3.55
N SER A 24 -3.47 -11.84 -3.74
CA SER A 24 -3.57 -10.46 -4.23
C SER A 24 -3.01 -9.46 -3.24
N LYS A 25 -3.13 -9.67 -1.92
CA LYS A 25 -2.48 -8.83 -0.89
C LYS A 25 -0.96 -8.74 -1.09
N TYR A 26 -0.29 -9.83 -1.48
CA TYR A 26 1.15 -9.83 -1.75
C TYR A 26 1.55 -9.06 -3.01
N THR A 27 0.60 -8.88 -3.92
CA THR A 27 0.85 -8.09 -5.12
C THR A 27 0.76 -6.59 -4.87
N LEU A 28 0.19 -6.13 -3.75
CA LEU A 28 0.09 -4.69 -3.43
C LEU A 28 1.45 -4.01 -3.27
N CYS A 29 2.49 -4.77 -2.92
CA CYS A 29 3.87 -4.28 -2.86
C CYS A 29 4.60 -4.33 -4.22
N LEU A 30 3.90 -4.64 -5.32
CA LEU A 30 4.46 -4.76 -6.66
C LEU A 30 3.70 -3.85 -7.63
N SER A 31 4.42 -3.08 -8.43
CA SER A 31 3.80 -2.33 -9.50
C SER A 31 3.16 -3.27 -10.54
N LEU A 32 1.89 -3.08 -10.85
CA LEU A 32 1.24 -3.75 -11.98
C LEU A 32 1.74 -3.26 -13.35
N TYR A 33 2.39 -2.10 -13.37
CA TYR A 33 2.80 -1.40 -14.61
C TYR A 33 4.26 -1.64 -14.96
N GLU A 34 5.07 -2.15 -14.05
CA GLU A 34 6.48 -2.44 -14.30
C GLU A 34 6.66 -3.49 -15.42
N GLY A 35 7.57 -3.19 -16.34
CA GLY A 35 7.87 -4.04 -17.50
C GLY A 35 8.28 -5.47 -17.12
N GLN A 36 8.95 -5.65 -15.97
CA GLN A 36 9.39 -6.96 -15.50
C GLN A 36 8.24 -7.92 -15.17
N HIS A 37 7.05 -7.41 -14.85
CA HIS A 37 5.89 -8.22 -14.49
C HIS A 37 4.96 -8.53 -15.67
N GLN A 38 5.10 -7.81 -16.78
CA GLN A 38 4.23 -7.92 -17.97
C GLN A 38 4.11 -9.36 -18.49
N ASN A 39 5.22 -10.10 -18.55
CA ASN A 39 5.21 -11.49 -19.02
C ASN A 39 4.39 -12.43 -18.12
N VAL A 40 4.36 -12.17 -16.82
CA VAL A 40 3.57 -12.96 -15.87
C VAL A 40 2.11 -12.54 -15.92
N LEU A 41 1.84 -11.23 -15.93
CA LEU A 41 0.48 -10.68 -16.00
C LEU A 41 -0.26 -11.16 -17.26
N ARG A 42 0.41 -11.23 -18.41
CA ARG A 42 -0.14 -11.76 -19.67
C ARG A 42 -0.59 -13.23 -19.60
N ARG A 43 -0.09 -14.01 -18.63
CA ARG A 43 -0.45 -15.43 -18.44
C ARG A 43 -1.63 -15.62 -17.49
N ILE A 44 -2.07 -14.56 -16.82
CA ILE A 44 -3.23 -14.54 -15.94
C ILE A 44 -4.48 -14.44 -16.83
N LEU A 45 -5.52 -15.19 -16.49
CA LEU A 45 -6.80 -15.09 -17.19
C LEU A 45 -7.35 -13.67 -17.07
N THR A 46 -7.92 -13.13 -18.16
CA THR A 46 -8.41 -11.74 -18.20
C THR A 46 -9.36 -11.40 -17.05
N CYS A 47 -10.29 -12.31 -16.70
CA CYS A 47 -11.20 -12.11 -15.58
C CYS A 47 -10.49 -12.02 -14.23
N SER A 48 -9.46 -12.84 -14.01
CA SER A 48 -8.62 -12.80 -12.81
C SER A 48 -7.77 -11.53 -12.76
N LEU A 49 -7.25 -11.09 -13.91
CA LEU A 49 -6.48 -9.87 -14.00
C LEU A 49 -7.34 -8.64 -13.66
N VAL A 50 -8.58 -8.57 -14.16
CA VAL A 50 -9.54 -7.50 -13.80
C VAL A 50 -9.82 -7.49 -12.30
N LYS A 51 -10.02 -8.65 -11.68
CA LYS A 51 -10.17 -8.75 -10.21
C LYS A 51 -8.95 -8.23 -9.47
N LEU A 52 -7.74 -8.53 -9.95
CA LEU A 52 -6.49 -8.04 -9.38
C LEU A 52 -6.37 -6.51 -9.46
N PHE A 53 -6.67 -5.91 -10.62
CA PHE A 53 -6.69 -4.45 -10.79
C PHE A 53 -7.73 -3.77 -9.89
N ALA A 54 -8.94 -4.34 -9.82
CA ALA A 54 -9.99 -3.83 -8.94
C ALA A 54 -9.57 -3.91 -7.47
N PHE A 55 -8.90 -4.99 -7.07
CA PHE A 55 -8.38 -5.17 -5.71
C PHE A 55 -7.31 -4.12 -5.37
N HIS A 56 -6.33 -3.90 -6.25
CA HIS A 56 -5.32 -2.85 -6.07
C HIS A 56 -5.98 -1.48 -5.92
N ARG A 57 -6.88 -1.13 -6.84
CA ARG A 57 -7.57 0.16 -6.80
C ARG A 57 -8.37 0.34 -5.51
N LYS A 58 -9.15 -0.67 -5.12
CA LYS A 58 -9.93 -0.63 -3.88
C LYS A 58 -9.04 -0.42 -2.66
N TRP A 59 -7.93 -1.15 -2.56
CA TRP A 59 -7.00 -0.99 -1.44
C TRP A 59 -6.40 0.42 -1.40
N TRP A 60 -6.08 1.00 -2.56
CA TRP A 60 -5.61 2.39 -2.64
C TRP A 60 -6.67 3.41 -2.26
N ASP A 61 -7.92 3.19 -2.67
CA ASP A 61 -9.05 4.05 -2.29
C ASP A 61 -9.26 4.02 -0.76
N GLU A 62 -9.30 2.82 -0.15
CA GLU A 62 -9.45 2.63 1.30
C GLU A 62 -8.27 3.25 2.09
N PHE A 63 -7.03 3.04 1.62
CA PHE A 63 -5.87 3.65 2.26
C PHE A 63 -5.84 5.18 2.09
N GLY A 64 -6.33 5.69 0.96
CA GLY A 64 -6.50 7.12 0.71
C GLY A 64 -7.49 7.75 1.69
N GLU A 65 -8.65 7.10 1.89
CA GLU A 65 -9.66 7.53 2.88
C GLU A 65 -9.10 7.56 4.31
N ASP A 66 -8.34 6.54 4.72
CA ASP A 66 -7.70 6.46 6.04
C ASP A 66 -6.68 7.60 6.27
N ILE A 67 -6.03 8.06 5.21
CA ILE A 67 -5.08 9.17 5.24
C ILE A 67 -5.78 10.53 5.13
N GLU A 68 -6.86 10.64 4.36
CA GLU A 68 -7.61 11.88 4.17
C GLU A 68 -8.44 12.24 5.42
N TRP A 69 -8.99 11.25 6.12
CA TRP A 69 -9.74 11.45 7.37
C TRP A 69 -8.94 12.20 8.44
N ASP A 70 -7.63 11.99 8.49
CA ASP A 70 -6.73 12.67 9.42
C ASP A 70 -6.55 14.17 9.15
N ALA A 71 -6.74 14.61 7.90
CA ALA A 71 -6.57 16.01 7.51
C ALA A 71 -7.70 16.92 8.02
N GLY A 72 -8.90 16.34 8.16
CA GLY A 72 -10.13 17.09 8.44
C GLY A 72 -10.52 17.19 9.91
N TYR A 73 -10.01 16.32 10.79
CA TYR A 73 -10.49 16.20 12.16
C TYR A 73 -9.50 16.77 13.19
N ARG A 74 -9.30 18.10 13.22
CA ARG A 74 -8.73 18.77 14.41
C ARG A 74 -9.44 20.09 14.69
N GLU A 75 -9.74 20.26 15.98
CA GLU A 75 -10.63 21.22 16.65
C GLU A 75 -10.40 22.72 16.34
N CYS A 76 -9.44 23.07 15.49
CA CYS A 76 -9.02 24.46 15.27
C CYS A 76 -9.79 25.23 14.18
N GLY A 77 -10.80 24.63 13.53
CA GLY A 77 -11.76 25.33 12.67
C GLY A 77 -11.18 26.01 11.41
N ASN A 78 -9.89 25.84 11.14
CA ASN A 78 -9.21 26.43 10.00
C ASN A 78 -9.00 25.39 8.91
N SER A 79 -9.40 25.73 7.68
CA SER A 79 -9.16 24.91 6.50
C SER A 79 -7.67 24.93 6.14
N VAL A 80 -7.03 23.77 6.22
CA VAL A 80 -5.72 23.52 5.61
C VAL A 80 -5.91 23.41 4.10
N ASP A 81 -4.89 23.79 3.32
CA ASP A 81 -4.91 23.57 1.88
C ASP A 81 -4.83 22.06 1.58
N VAL A 82 -6.00 21.47 1.37
CA VAL A 82 -6.16 20.04 1.04
C VAL A 82 -5.36 19.65 -0.20
N SER A 83 -5.07 20.58 -1.12
CA SER A 83 -4.34 20.28 -2.35
C SER A 83 -2.87 19.91 -2.09
N VAL A 84 -2.23 20.56 -1.11
CA VAL A 84 -0.84 20.27 -0.73
C VAL A 84 -0.74 18.90 -0.05
N TRP A 85 -1.67 18.60 0.85
CA TRP A 85 -1.77 17.28 1.48
C TRP A 85 -2.00 16.19 0.43
N THR A 86 -2.97 16.39 -0.45
CA THR A 86 -3.29 15.45 -1.53
C THR A 86 -2.07 15.20 -2.42
N ALA A 87 -1.30 16.24 -2.77
CA ALA A 87 -0.08 16.11 -3.56
C ALA A 87 0.98 15.26 -2.85
N LEU A 88 1.18 15.47 -1.54
CA LEU A 88 2.10 14.67 -0.73
C LEU A 88 1.66 13.19 -0.67
N VAL A 89 0.37 12.94 -0.46
CA VAL A 89 -0.21 11.60 -0.40
C VAL A 89 -0.03 10.87 -1.73
N TRP A 90 -0.31 11.52 -2.87
CA TRP A 90 0.00 10.97 -4.19
C TRP A 90 1.48 10.65 -4.40
N LYS A 91 2.38 11.40 -3.75
CA LYS A 91 3.82 11.14 -3.84
C LYS A 91 4.26 9.95 -3.00
N ILE A 92 3.70 9.81 -1.80
CA ILE A 92 3.82 8.60 -0.99
C ILE A 92 3.37 7.39 -1.80
N PHE A 93 2.20 7.48 -2.46
CA PHE A 93 1.67 6.41 -3.30
C PHE A 93 2.56 6.05 -4.47
N SER A 94 2.95 7.05 -5.26
CA SER A 94 3.81 6.83 -6.43
C SER A 94 5.15 6.21 -6.05
N ASP A 95 5.72 6.57 -4.89
CA ASP A 95 6.96 5.99 -4.39
C ASP A 95 6.76 4.56 -3.86
N MET A 96 5.61 4.26 -3.26
CA MET A 96 5.26 2.90 -2.87
C MET A 96 5.13 1.97 -4.08
N ASP A 97 4.50 2.45 -5.15
CA ASP A 97 4.34 1.72 -6.40
C ASP A 97 5.65 1.48 -7.14
N ALA A 98 6.57 2.45 -7.14
CA ALA A 98 7.79 2.38 -7.94
C ALA A 98 8.93 1.55 -7.32
N ARG A 99 8.79 1.07 -6.08
CA ARG A 99 9.91 0.45 -5.34
C ARG A 99 9.98 -1.07 -5.52
N THR A 100 11.17 -1.52 -5.91
CA THR A 100 11.53 -2.94 -5.97
C THR A 100 11.45 -3.62 -4.59
N PRO A 101 10.90 -4.85 -4.49
CA PRO A 101 10.86 -5.61 -3.26
C PRO A 101 12.24 -5.76 -2.60
N GLY A 102 12.34 -5.48 -1.30
CA GLY A 102 13.56 -5.67 -0.51
C GLY A 102 14.39 -4.42 -0.23
N VAL A 103 14.08 -3.28 -0.86
CA VAL A 103 14.62 -1.98 -0.45
C VAL A 103 13.90 -1.52 0.82
N ARG A 104 14.65 -1.03 1.82
CA ARG A 104 14.06 -0.59 3.11
C ARG A 104 12.88 0.36 2.85
N PRO A 105 11.69 0.05 3.39
CA PRO A 105 10.52 0.93 3.30
C PRO A 105 10.89 2.25 3.93
N PHE A 106 10.63 3.37 3.25
CA PHE A 106 10.74 4.71 3.83
C PHE A 106 12.00 4.85 4.69
N SER A 107 13.18 4.76 4.07
CA SER A 107 14.33 5.38 4.69
C SER A 107 13.90 6.84 4.99
N MET A 108 14.22 7.36 6.18
CA MET A 108 13.86 8.71 6.65
C MET A 108 14.17 9.85 5.66
N GLU A 109 14.86 9.51 4.58
CA GLU A 109 15.13 10.30 3.39
C GLU A 109 13.93 10.35 2.43
N ILE A 110 12.75 10.72 2.92
CA ILE A 110 11.86 11.61 2.11
C ILE A 110 12.61 12.95 2.02
N LYS A 111 13.79 12.99 1.40
CA LYS A 111 14.72 14.12 1.54
C LYS A 111 14.46 15.20 0.51
N GLU A 112 13.71 14.92 -0.56
CA GLU A 112 13.69 15.79 -1.74
C GLU A 112 12.32 16.06 -2.37
N TRP A 113 11.20 15.63 -1.77
CA TRP A 113 9.89 15.98 -2.34
C TRP A 113 9.55 17.43 -1.98
N PRO A 114 9.34 18.36 -2.92
CA PRO A 114 8.93 19.71 -2.56
C PRO A 114 7.62 19.74 -1.76
N GLU A 115 6.72 18.78 -1.99
CA GLU A 115 5.43 18.65 -1.32
C GLU A 115 5.58 18.48 0.21
N LYS A 116 6.63 17.78 0.67
CA LYS A 116 6.89 17.58 2.11
C LYS A 116 7.34 18.88 2.80
N ASP A 117 8.07 19.74 2.09
CA ASP A 117 8.62 20.98 2.65
C ASP A 117 7.54 22.07 2.74
N VAL A 118 6.47 21.94 1.95
CA VAL A 118 5.27 22.78 2.06
C VAL A 118 4.31 22.21 3.11
N CYS A 119 4.04 20.90 3.09
CA CYS A 119 3.01 20.28 3.92
C CYS A 119 3.39 20.13 5.40
N TRP A 120 4.60 19.62 5.72
CA TRP A 120 4.96 19.30 7.11
C TRP A 120 5.13 20.51 8.06
N PRO A 121 5.66 21.66 7.63
CA PRO A 121 5.75 22.81 8.51
C PRO A 121 4.42 23.55 8.66
N GLU A 122 3.38 23.17 7.91
CA GLU A 122 2.06 23.79 7.98
C GLU A 122 1.46 23.54 9.38
N LYS A 123 1.28 24.63 10.11
CA LYS A 123 0.61 24.64 11.41
C LYS A 123 -0.79 25.17 11.20
N TYR A 124 -1.76 24.57 11.88
CA TYR A 124 -3.06 25.19 12.03
C TYR A 124 -2.88 26.57 12.70
N LEU A 125 -3.42 27.62 12.08
CA LEU A 125 -3.48 28.94 12.70
C LEU A 125 -4.19 28.82 14.06
N GLY A 126 -3.57 29.30 15.13
CA GLY A 126 -4.13 29.24 16.49
C GLY A 126 -3.90 27.93 17.25
N CYS A 127 -3.27 26.92 16.65
CA CYS A 127 -2.99 25.62 17.27
C CYS A 127 -1.47 25.41 17.45
N ARG A 128 -1.05 24.73 18.53
CA ARG A 128 0.36 24.29 18.68
C ARG A 128 0.69 23.03 17.87
N ASN A 129 -0.33 22.32 17.41
CA ASN A 129 -0.19 21.06 16.69
C ASN A 129 0.02 21.31 15.19
N PHE A 130 0.82 20.45 14.54
CA PHE A 130 0.99 20.45 13.10
C PHE A 130 -0.30 20.00 12.40
N ALA A 131 -0.48 20.45 11.15
CA ALA A 131 -1.58 20.00 10.28
C ALA A 131 -1.59 18.47 10.16
N HIS A 132 -0.40 17.91 9.96
CA HIS A 132 -0.17 16.48 9.82
C HIS A 132 1.04 16.07 10.67
N ASP A 133 0.88 15.09 11.55
CA ASP A 133 2.01 14.54 12.29
C ASP A 133 2.80 13.61 11.36
N ARG A 134 4.00 14.05 10.99
CA ARG A 134 4.91 13.30 10.12
C ARG A 134 5.19 11.89 10.63
N LEU A 135 5.35 11.71 11.94
CA LEU A 135 5.66 10.40 12.50
C LEU A 135 4.43 9.49 12.42
N GLU A 136 3.25 10.01 12.72
CA GLU A 136 1.99 9.27 12.64
C GLU A 136 1.71 8.78 11.22
N VAL A 137 1.83 9.65 10.21
CA VAL A 137 1.61 9.29 8.80
C VAL A 137 2.61 8.23 8.36
N LEU A 138 3.89 8.40 8.69
CA LEU A 138 4.93 7.40 8.37
C LEU A 138 4.71 6.07 9.08
N GLU A 139 4.21 6.09 10.31
CA GLU A 139 3.91 4.90 11.09
C GLU A 139 2.71 4.15 10.51
N ARG A 140 1.64 4.85 10.13
CA ARG A 140 0.49 4.24 9.43
C ARG A 140 0.91 3.58 8.12
N VAL A 141 1.66 4.28 7.28
CA VAL A 141 2.19 3.74 6.02
C VAL A 141 3.05 2.48 6.28
N ARG A 142 3.82 2.45 7.38
CA ARG A 142 4.59 1.27 7.78
C ARG A 142 3.72 0.13 8.27
N ASN A 143 2.72 0.42 9.09
CA ASN A 143 1.82 -0.56 9.69
C ASN A 143 0.98 -1.27 8.61
N SER A 144 0.41 -0.53 7.67
CA SER A 144 -0.32 -1.11 6.53
C SER A 144 0.55 -2.05 5.69
N ARG A 145 1.88 -1.87 5.69
CA ARG A 145 2.84 -2.77 5.02
C ARG A 145 3.30 -3.93 5.90
N ALA A 146 3.42 -3.72 7.21
CA ALA A 146 3.79 -4.76 8.16
C ALA A 146 2.70 -5.83 8.27
N GLU A 147 1.42 -5.43 8.28
CA GLU A 147 0.28 -6.35 8.21
C GLU A 147 0.37 -7.27 6.98
N LEU A 148 0.73 -6.70 5.82
CA LEU A 148 0.96 -7.47 4.60
C LEU A 148 2.15 -8.43 4.75
N SER A 149 3.19 -8.07 5.52
CA SER A 149 4.39 -8.89 5.77
C SER A 149 4.17 -10.05 6.76
N ASP A 150 3.38 -9.85 7.82
CA ASP A 150 3.16 -10.90 8.84
C ASP A 150 2.20 -11.99 8.37
N ILE A 151 1.23 -11.61 7.55
CA ILE A 151 0.39 -12.56 6.81
C ILE A 151 1.29 -13.46 5.93
N VAL A 152 2.33 -12.92 5.28
CA VAL A 152 3.32 -13.69 4.48
C VAL A 152 4.01 -14.78 5.29
N GLN A 153 4.53 -14.42 6.45
CA GLN A 153 5.28 -15.34 7.31
C GLN A 153 4.39 -16.49 7.78
N THR A 154 3.15 -16.19 8.14
CA THR A 154 2.18 -17.16 8.66
C THR A 154 1.80 -18.20 7.61
N LEU A 155 1.63 -17.80 6.35
CA LEU A 155 1.18 -18.71 5.29
C LEU A 155 2.30 -19.47 4.60
N VAL A 156 3.49 -18.89 4.50
CA VAL A 156 4.69 -19.66 4.13
C VAL A 156 4.88 -20.81 5.12
N ARG A 157 4.61 -20.59 6.42
CA ARG A 157 4.64 -21.66 7.41
C ARG A 157 3.51 -22.68 7.19
N ALA A 158 2.28 -22.23 6.92
CA ALA A 158 1.13 -23.12 6.68
C ALA A 158 1.29 -23.99 5.42
N VAL A 159 1.78 -23.43 4.31
CA VAL A 159 2.01 -24.16 3.06
C VAL A 159 3.22 -25.09 3.16
N ARG A 160 4.26 -24.71 3.92
CA ARG A 160 5.49 -25.50 4.08
C ARG A 160 5.34 -26.62 5.12
N TYR A 161 4.38 -26.50 6.04
CA TYR A 161 4.07 -27.50 7.06
C TYR A 161 2.55 -27.69 7.18
N PRO A 162 1.93 -28.47 6.29
CA PRO A 162 0.52 -28.85 6.43
C PRO A 162 0.36 -29.86 7.57
N SER A 163 0.49 -29.38 8.80
CA SER A 163 0.32 -30.19 10.01
C SER A 163 -1.16 -30.13 10.39
N GLY A 164 -1.97 -31.06 9.88
CA GLY A 164 -3.25 -31.38 10.52
C GLY A 164 -4.54 -31.10 9.76
N PHE A 165 -4.61 -31.37 8.45
CA PHE A 165 -5.89 -31.82 7.87
C PHE A 165 -5.91 -33.34 7.87
N ARG A 166 -6.39 -33.93 8.97
CA ARG A 166 -6.91 -35.29 9.04
C ARG A 166 -8.39 -35.21 9.35
#